data_AF-A0A957KJ90-F1
#
_entry.id   AF-A0A957KJ90-F1
#
_cell.length_a   1.000
_cell.length_b   1.000
_cell.length_c   1.000
_cell.angle_alpha   90.00
_cell.angle_beta   90.00
_cell.angle_gamma   90.00
#
_symmetry.space_group_name_H-M   'P 1'
#
loop_
_entity.id
_entity.type
_entity.pdbx_description
1 polymer ?
#
loop_
_entity_poly.entity_id
_entity_poly.type
_entity_poly.pdbx_seq_one_letter_code
_entity_poly.pdbx_strand_id
1 'polypeptide(L)'
;DARVWDLERFQQIMFPELLAAAVQAMTAADLALIREQIAAYLAHYAALMRRLAVDGTEATPAENAQLLNAFRQLMTAIFQATHNKVFMLLARPLLNLANFRDWQRADQIELATAVEDTIARETAYFQRLLRALESDDPQVARAIGQTLLILPPEAVQAMQATPIGERVTIPPEAWQDLQSE
;
A
#
# COMPACT_ATOMS: atom_id res chain seq x y z
N ASP A 1 -5.56 -4.10 -23.87
CA ASP A 1 -6.16 -4.40 -22.56
C ASP A 1 -5.52 -3.54 -21.48
N ALA A 2 -6.28 -3.22 -20.43
CA ALA A 2 -5.79 -2.44 -19.30
C ALA A 2 -4.76 -3.22 -18.46
N ARG A 3 -3.72 -2.53 -18.02
CA ARG A 3 -2.59 -3.07 -17.26
C ARG A 3 -2.59 -2.57 -15.82
N VAL A 4 -1.84 -3.23 -14.94
CA VAL A 4 -1.61 -2.75 -13.57
C VAL A 4 -1.07 -1.33 -13.60
N TRP A 5 -0.19 -1.01 -14.55
CA TRP A 5 0.36 0.34 -14.70
C TRP A 5 -0.69 1.43 -14.99
N ASP A 6 -1.80 1.10 -15.68
CA ASP A 6 -2.86 2.07 -15.94
C ASP A 6 -3.56 2.49 -14.64
N LEU A 7 -3.76 1.54 -13.71
CA LEU A 7 -4.31 1.81 -12.37
C LEU A 7 -3.33 2.62 -11.53
N GLU A 8 -2.06 2.22 -11.52
CA GLU A 8 -1.01 2.88 -10.73
C GLU A 8 -0.80 4.33 -11.16
N ARG A 9 -0.79 4.59 -12.47
CA ARG A 9 -0.71 5.95 -12.99
C ARG A 9 -1.92 6.79 -12.60
N PHE A 10 -3.12 6.20 -12.60
CA PHE A 10 -4.31 6.88 -12.08
C PHE A 10 -4.18 7.18 -10.58
N GLN A 11 -3.66 6.23 -9.79
CA GLN A 11 -3.43 6.41 -8.36
C GLN A 11 -2.36 7.48 -8.08
N GLN A 12 -1.30 7.58 -8.87
CA GLN A 12 -0.28 8.64 -8.77
C GLN A 12 -0.86 10.05 -8.90
N ILE A 13 -1.97 10.20 -9.65
CA ILE A 13 -2.68 11.47 -9.79
C ILE A 13 -3.68 11.66 -8.65
N MET A 14 -4.49 10.62 -8.38
CA MET A 14 -5.65 10.74 -7.51
C MET A 14 -5.30 10.64 -6.02
N PHE A 15 -4.37 9.78 -5.63
CA PHE A 15 -4.07 9.50 -4.23
C PHE A 15 -3.52 10.70 -3.46
N PRO A 16 -2.61 11.54 -4.01
CA PRO A 16 -2.20 12.77 -3.33
C PRO A 16 -3.39 13.71 -3.05
N GLU A 17 -4.32 13.83 -4.00
CA GLU A 17 -5.52 14.63 -3.84
C GLU A 17 -6.51 14.01 -2.85
N LEU A 18 -6.58 12.68 -2.79
CA LEU A 18 -7.35 11.96 -1.79
C LEU A 18 -6.88 12.29 -0.37
N LEU A 19 -5.56 12.25 -0.13
CA LEU A 19 -4.99 12.57 1.18
C LEU A 19 -5.21 14.03 1.55
N ALA A 20 -5.00 14.94 0.59
CA ALA A 20 -5.29 16.36 0.80
C ALA A 20 -6.76 16.60 1.14
N ALA A 21 -7.69 15.96 0.43
CA ALA A 21 -9.12 16.06 0.70
C ALA A 21 -9.51 15.42 2.05
N ALA A 22 -8.90 14.31 2.42
CA ALA A 22 -9.10 13.69 3.73
C ALA A 22 -8.67 14.64 4.85
N VAL A 23 -7.47 15.22 4.77
CA VAL A 23 -6.99 16.19 5.77
C VAL A 23 -7.92 17.39 5.93
N GLN A 24 -8.52 17.87 4.84
CA GLN A 24 -9.46 19.01 4.91
C GLN A 24 -10.78 18.70 5.62
N ALA A 25 -11.24 17.46 5.55
CA ALA A 25 -12.62 17.12 5.90
C ALA A 25 -12.76 16.15 7.08
N MET A 26 -11.71 15.37 7.38
CA MET A 26 -11.80 14.29 8.33
C MET A 26 -12.02 14.79 9.76
N THR A 27 -12.76 14.02 10.52
CA THR A 27 -12.98 14.25 11.94
C THR A 27 -11.91 13.53 12.76
N ALA A 28 -11.81 13.87 14.05
CA ALA A 28 -10.96 13.13 14.98
C ALA A 28 -11.35 11.64 15.07
N ALA A 29 -12.63 11.32 14.88
CA ALA A 29 -13.12 9.93 14.87
C ALA A 29 -12.64 9.19 13.61
N ASP A 30 -12.63 9.83 12.45
CA ASP A 30 -12.10 9.25 11.21
C ASP A 30 -10.61 8.95 11.35
N LEU A 31 -9.82 9.89 11.87
CA LEU A 31 -8.39 9.68 12.10
C LEU A 31 -8.12 8.57 13.11
N ALA A 32 -8.90 8.50 14.19
CA ALA A 32 -8.78 7.42 15.18
C ALA A 32 -9.06 6.04 14.56
N LEU A 33 -10.11 5.94 13.73
CA LEU A 33 -10.43 4.71 13.00
C LEU A 33 -9.32 4.31 12.04
N ILE A 34 -8.76 5.26 11.28
CA ILE A 34 -7.65 4.99 10.36
C ILE A 34 -6.42 4.48 11.12
N ARG A 35 -6.07 5.09 12.26
CA ARG A 35 -4.97 4.62 13.12
C ARG A 35 -5.19 3.18 13.61
N GLU A 36 -6.40 2.87 14.07
CA GLU A 36 -6.77 1.52 14.49
C GLU A 36 -6.62 0.51 13.35
N GLN A 37 -7.12 0.84 12.16
CA GLN A 37 -7.03 -0.04 11.00
C GLN A 37 -5.60 -0.22 10.47
N ILE A 38 -4.76 0.81 10.52
CA ILE A 38 -3.32 0.69 10.24
C ILE A 38 -2.68 -0.27 11.23
N ALA A 39 -2.94 -0.10 12.52
CA ALA A 39 -2.36 -0.96 13.56
C ALA A 39 -2.79 -2.42 13.39
N ALA A 40 -4.08 -2.67 13.13
CA ALA A 40 -4.62 -4.00 12.90
C ALA A 40 -4.02 -4.65 11.63
N TYR A 41 -3.91 -3.90 10.54
CA TYR A 41 -3.29 -4.36 9.30
C TYR A 41 -1.82 -4.76 9.52
N LEU A 42 -1.02 -3.87 10.11
CA LEU A 42 0.41 -4.11 10.34
C LEU A 42 0.66 -5.28 11.29
N ALA A 43 -0.17 -5.45 12.32
CA ALA A 43 -0.10 -6.59 13.22
C ALA A 43 -0.37 -7.90 12.48
N HIS A 44 -1.42 -7.93 11.63
CA HIS A 44 -1.74 -9.11 10.83
C HIS A 44 -0.66 -9.43 9.79
N TYR A 45 -0.16 -8.40 9.10
CA TYR A 45 0.94 -8.51 8.15
C TYR A 45 2.20 -9.08 8.78
N ALA A 46 2.64 -8.52 9.91
CA ALA A 46 3.83 -8.96 10.62
C ALA A 46 3.70 -10.41 11.14
N ALA A 47 2.53 -10.77 11.67
CA ALA A 47 2.26 -12.13 12.10
C ALA A 47 2.34 -13.13 10.94
N LEU A 48 1.73 -12.79 9.79
CA LEU A 48 1.78 -13.62 8.60
C LEU A 48 3.23 -13.77 8.08
N MET A 49 3.97 -12.68 7.91
CA MET A 49 5.35 -12.74 7.41
C MET A 49 6.27 -13.58 8.31
N ARG A 50 6.17 -13.42 9.63
CA ARG A 50 6.94 -14.24 10.59
C ARG A 50 6.56 -15.71 10.53
N ARG A 51 5.26 -16.02 10.45
CA ARG A 51 4.77 -17.41 10.30
C ARG A 51 5.36 -18.06 9.04
N LEU A 52 5.25 -17.39 7.90
CA LEU A 52 5.76 -17.88 6.62
C LEU A 52 7.25 -18.20 6.67
N ALA A 53 8.04 -17.37 7.35
CA ALA A 53 9.46 -17.60 7.51
C ALA A 53 9.81 -18.76 8.45
N VAL A 54 9.05 -18.94 9.54
CA VAL A 54 9.25 -20.08 10.45
C VAL A 54 8.89 -21.40 9.76
N ASP A 55 7.78 -21.42 9.05
CA ASP A 55 7.25 -22.64 8.42
C ASP A 55 7.93 -22.96 7.08
N GLY A 56 8.61 -21.99 6.46
CA GLY A 56 9.15 -22.10 5.11
C GLY A 56 8.06 -22.29 4.05
N THR A 57 6.88 -21.69 4.27
CA THR A 57 5.68 -21.86 3.42
C THR A 57 5.30 -20.58 2.72
N GLU A 58 4.47 -20.70 1.68
CA GLU A 58 3.79 -19.59 1.04
C GLU A 58 2.45 -19.28 1.72
N ALA A 59 1.96 -18.04 1.57
CA ALA A 59 0.65 -17.65 2.07
C ALA A 59 -0.44 -18.39 1.30
N THR A 60 -1.37 -19.00 2.02
CA THR A 60 -2.55 -19.63 1.42
C THR A 60 -3.44 -18.59 0.74
N PRO A 61 -4.30 -18.98 -0.22
CA PRO A 61 -5.27 -18.07 -0.82
C PRO A 61 -6.18 -17.38 0.22
N ALA A 62 -6.53 -18.09 1.29
CA ALA A 62 -7.35 -17.55 2.37
C ALA A 62 -6.62 -16.46 3.18
N GLU A 63 -5.35 -16.67 3.51
CA GLU A 63 -4.53 -15.67 4.20
C GLU A 63 -4.28 -14.43 3.33
N ASN A 64 -3.98 -14.63 2.06
CA ASN A 64 -3.85 -13.52 1.10
C ASN A 64 -5.17 -12.72 1.01
N ALA A 65 -6.31 -13.40 0.95
CA ALA A 65 -7.62 -12.75 0.92
C ALA A 65 -7.93 -11.99 2.22
N GLN A 66 -7.55 -12.53 3.39
CA GLN A 66 -7.71 -11.85 4.68
C GLN A 66 -6.87 -10.58 4.74
N LEU A 67 -5.59 -10.67 4.38
CA LEU A 67 -4.69 -9.52 4.35
C LEU A 67 -5.18 -8.45 3.36
N LEU A 68 -5.62 -8.87 2.16
CA LEU A 68 -6.16 -7.96 1.16
C LEU A 68 -7.44 -7.28 1.63
N ASN A 69 -8.32 -8.00 2.34
CA ASN A 69 -9.53 -7.41 2.91
C ASN A 69 -9.20 -6.39 4.02
N ALA A 70 -8.22 -6.67 4.88
CA ALA A 70 -7.75 -5.71 5.88
C ALA A 70 -7.20 -4.43 5.22
N PHE A 71 -6.37 -4.58 4.18
CA PHE A 71 -5.89 -3.45 3.38
C PHE A 71 -7.04 -2.65 2.75
N ARG A 72 -8.03 -3.33 2.16
CA ARG A 72 -9.20 -2.68 1.54
C ARG A 72 -10.05 -1.93 2.55
N GLN A 73 -10.24 -2.48 3.75
CA GLN A 73 -10.95 -1.80 4.84
C GLN A 73 -10.22 -0.51 5.22
N LEU A 74 -8.91 -0.60 5.47
CA LEU A 74 -8.06 0.55 5.74
C LEU A 74 -8.16 1.64 4.68
N MET A 75 -7.96 1.29 3.41
CA MET A 75 -8.04 2.27 2.34
C MET A 75 -9.46 2.86 2.21
N THR A 76 -10.50 2.05 2.41
CA THR A 76 -11.89 2.52 2.41
C THR A 76 -12.12 3.59 3.49
N ALA A 77 -11.54 3.43 4.69
CA ALA A 77 -11.63 4.44 5.74
C ALA A 77 -11.02 5.79 5.31
N ILE A 78 -9.90 5.77 4.58
CA ILE A 78 -9.28 6.98 4.02
C ILE A 78 -10.21 7.64 2.98
N PHE A 79 -10.81 6.86 2.09
CA PHE A 79 -11.80 7.38 1.14
C PHE A 79 -13.01 8.01 1.84
N GLN A 80 -13.50 7.39 2.91
CA GLN A 80 -14.64 7.87 3.70
C GLN A 80 -14.31 9.16 4.46
N ALA A 81 -13.09 9.28 4.99
CA ALA A 81 -12.60 10.44 5.73
C ALA A 81 -12.60 11.74 4.90
N THR A 82 -12.64 11.65 3.56
CA THR A 82 -12.81 12.82 2.69
C THR A 82 -14.20 13.47 2.79
N HIS A 83 -15.20 12.73 3.29
CA HIS A 83 -16.63 13.11 3.24
C HIS A 83 -17.13 13.53 1.84
N ASN A 84 -16.39 13.18 0.79
CA ASN A 84 -16.68 13.51 -0.59
C ASN A 84 -17.31 12.31 -1.30
N LYS A 85 -18.54 12.47 -1.78
CA LYS A 85 -19.32 11.37 -2.38
C LYS A 85 -18.64 10.75 -3.60
N VAL A 86 -17.91 11.52 -4.41
CA VAL A 86 -17.22 10.97 -5.59
C VAL A 86 -16.07 10.06 -5.14
N PHE A 87 -15.22 10.53 -4.22
CA PHE A 87 -14.15 9.68 -3.67
C PHE A 87 -14.71 8.41 -3.03
N MET A 88 -15.75 8.54 -2.21
CA MET A 88 -16.40 7.38 -1.57
C MET A 88 -16.94 6.36 -2.60
N LEU A 89 -17.53 6.82 -3.71
CA LEU A 89 -18.04 5.94 -4.78
C LEU A 89 -16.91 5.26 -5.56
N LEU A 90 -15.76 5.91 -5.69
CA LEU A 90 -14.58 5.37 -6.37
C LEU A 90 -13.80 4.35 -5.53
N ALA A 91 -13.96 4.35 -4.20
CA ALA A 91 -13.21 3.47 -3.31
C ALA A 91 -13.32 1.99 -3.72
N ARG A 92 -14.53 1.45 -3.78
CA ARG A 92 -14.77 0.03 -4.10
C ARG A 92 -14.23 -0.39 -5.46
N PRO A 93 -14.56 0.26 -6.59
CA PRO A 93 -14.05 -0.16 -7.89
C PRO A 93 -12.53 -0.11 -7.97
N LEU A 94 -11.89 0.93 -7.44
CA LEU A 94 -10.42 1.04 -7.46
C LEU A 94 -9.75 -0.03 -6.60
N LEU A 95 -10.26 -0.27 -5.39
CA LEU A 95 -9.71 -1.24 -4.46
C LEU A 95 -9.94 -2.71 -4.89
N ASN A 96 -10.94 -2.95 -5.75
CA ASN A 96 -11.15 -4.26 -6.37
C ASN A 96 -10.17 -4.54 -7.52
N LEU A 97 -9.69 -3.48 -8.18
CA LEU A 97 -8.67 -3.59 -9.23
C LEU A 97 -7.25 -3.68 -8.66
N ALA A 98 -7.05 -3.22 -7.42
CA ALA A 98 -5.78 -3.32 -6.71
C ALA A 98 -5.51 -4.74 -6.21
N ASN A 99 -4.26 -5.17 -6.33
CA ASN A 99 -3.72 -6.40 -5.80
C ASN A 99 -2.32 -6.14 -5.21
N PHE A 100 -1.81 -7.03 -4.36
CA PHE A 100 -0.47 -6.86 -3.79
C PHE A 100 0.60 -7.03 -4.86
N ARG A 101 1.71 -6.31 -4.70
CA ARG A 101 2.91 -6.47 -5.49
C ARG A 101 3.77 -7.56 -4.85
N ASP A 102 4.29 -8.47 -5.64
CA ASP A 102 5.22 -9.50 -5.19
C ASP A 102 6.65 -9.09 -5.54
N TRP A 103 7.39 -8.60 -4.54
CA TRP A 103 8.72 -8.07 -4.74
C TRP A 103 9.78 -9.17 -4.55
N GLN A 104 10.40 -9.64 -5.63
CA GLN A 104 11.33 -10.76 -5.58
C GLN A 104 12.69 -10.39 -4.99
N ARG A 105 13.22 -11.25 -4.11
CA ARG A 105 14.56 -11.19 -3.49
C ARG A 105 15.70 -11.44 -4.51
N ALA A 106 16.79 -10.68 -4.54
CA ALA A 106 18.02 -10.98 -5.31
C ALA A 106 18.95 -11.99 -4.59
N ASP A 107 18.37 -12.87 -3.76
CA ASP A 107 19.06 -13.96 -3.02
C ASP A 107 20.09 -13.62 -1.91
N GLN A 108 20.21 -14.57 -0.96
CA GLN A 108 21.16 -14.72 0.19
C GLN A 108 21.10 -13.80 1.43
N ILE A 109 19.98 -13.18 1.76
CA ILE A 109 19.79 -12.63 3.13
C ILE A 109 19.23 -13.76 4.02
N GLU A 110 19.77 -13.93 5.24
CA GLU A 110 19.18 -14.83 6.24
C GLU A 110 17.68 -14.56 6.35
N LEU A 111 16.86 -15.61 6.20
CA LEU A 111 15.40 -15.50 6.07
C LEU A 111 14.76 -14.67 7.20
N ALA A 112 15.33 -14.71 8.41
CA ALA A 112 14.87 -13.92 9.55
C ALA A 112 15.11 -12.40 9.36
N THR A 113 16.31 -11.99 8.96
CA THR A 113 16.63 -10.58 8.65
C THR A 113 15.80 -10.10 7.47
N ALA A 114 15.60 -10.97 6.48
CA ALA A 114 14.78 -10.68 5.32
C ALA A 114 13.32 -10.33 5.70
N VAL A 115 12.73 -11.07 6.65
CA VAL A 115 11.35 -10.81 7.10
C VAL A 115 11.22 -9.51 7.88
N GLU A 116 12.12 -9.24 8.82
CA GLU A 116 12.02 -8.01 9.62
C GLU A 116 12.24 -6.75 8.75
N ASP A 117 13.10 -6.82 7.73
CA ASP A 117 13.25 -5.73 6.75
C ASP A 117 11.93 -5.47 5.98
N THR A 118 11.26 -6.53 5.55
CA THR A 118 9.97 -6.43 4.84
C THR A 118 8.90 -5.82 5.75
N ILE A 119 8.81 -6.27 7.01
CA ILE A 119 7.89 -5.71 8.01
C ILE A 119 8.21 -4.24 8.29
N ALA A 120 9.49 -3.89 8.42
CA ALA A 120 9.92 -2.52 8.69
C ALA A 120 9.55 -1.58 7.54
N ARG A 121 9.68 -2.02 6.28
CA ARG A 121 9.28 -1.22 5.11
C ARG A 121 7.78 -1.00 5.03
N GLU A 122 6.99 -2.04 5.20
CA GLU A 122 5.53 -1.93 5.23
C GLU A 122 5.08 -0.98 6.34
N THR A 123 5.70 -1.12 7.52
CA THR A 123 5.48 -0.23 8.67
C THR A 123 5.85 1.22 8.34
N ALA A 124 7.02 1.45 7.72
CA ALA A 124 7.47 2.79 7.36
C ALA A 124 6.55 3.45 6.33
N TYR A 125 6.04 2.69 5.35
CA TYR A 125 5.05 3.15 4.39
C TYR A 125 3.79 3.67 5.10
N PHE A 126 3.20 2.86 5.98
CA PHE A 126 1.98 3.26 6.69
C PHE A 126 2.21 4.36 7.73
N GLN A 127 3.40 4.43 8.33
CA GLN A 127 3.77 5.56 9.19
C GLN A 127 3.88 6.87 8.40
N ARG A 128 4.43 6.85 7.18
CA ARG A 128 4.46 8.03 6.30
C ARG A 128 3.05 8.44 5.87
N LEU A 129 2.20 7.47 5.53
CA LEU A 129 0.79 7.72 5.25
C LEU A 129 0.07 8.38 6.44
N LEU A 130 0.29 7.87 7.64
CA LEU A 130 -0.30 8.44 8.85
C LEU A 130 0.21 9.86 9.12
N ARG A 131 1.51 10.12 8.94
CA ARG A 131 2.06 11.49 9.02
C ARG A 131 1.42 12.45 8.02
N ALA A 132 1.07 11.98 6.82
CA ALA A 132 0.36 12.80 5.84
C ALA A 132 -1.01 13.23 6.38
N LEU A 133 -1.76 12.29 6.94
CA LEU A 133 -3.09 12.56 7.51
C LEU A 133 -2.98 13.43 8.78
N GLU A 134 -1.96 13.23 9.61
CA GLU A 134 -1.76 14.00 10.85
C GLU A 134 -1.22 15.41 10.63
N SER A 135 -0.85 15.77 9.40
CA SER A 135 -0.16 17.05 9.12
C SER A 135 -1.01 18.30 9.32
N ASP A 136 -2.34 18.17 9.35
CA ASP A 136 -3.31 19.28 9.35
C ASP A 136 -3.12 20.28 8.18
N ASP A 137 -2.28 19.94 7.21
CA ASP A 137 -1.96 20.75 6.02
C ASP A 137 -2.17 19.91 4.75
N PRO A 138 -3.18 20.22 3.94
CA PRO A 138 -3.47 19.52 2.69
C PRO A 138 -2.31 19.54 1.68
N GLN A 139 -1.45 20.56 1.70
CA GLN A 139 -0.26 20.63 0.83
C GLN A 139 0.82 19.66 1.28
N VAL A 140 1.04 19.55 2.59
CA VAL A 140 1.97 18.57 3.17
C VAL A 140 1.48 17.15 2.89
N ALA A 141 0.18 16.90 3.07
CA ALA A 141 -0.44 15.60 2.77
C ALA A 141 -0.29 15.21 1.29
N ARG A 142 -0.50 16.17 0.37
CA ARG A 142 -0.30 15.97 -1.07
C ARG A 142 1.16 15.64 -1.39
N ALA A 143 2.11 16.42 -0.86
CA ALA A 143 3.53 16.20 -1.08
C ALA A 143 3.98 14.81 -0.59
N ILE A 144 3.56 14.40 0.62
CA ILE A 144 3.85 13.05 1.12
C ILE A 144 3.19 12.00 0.22
N GLY A 145 1.92 12.18 -0.17
CA GLY A 145 1.21 11.26 -1.06
C GLY A 145 1.92 11.04 -2.39
N GLN A 146 2.50 12.08 -2.99
CA GLN A 146 3.29 11.96 -4.22
C GLN A 146 4.51 11.05 -4.02
N THR A 147 5.22 11.22 -2.90
CA THR A 147 6.41 10.41 -2.59
C THR A 147 6.11 8.95 -2.26
N LEU A 148 4.89 8.62 -1.83
CA LEU A 148 4.49 7.25 -1.50
C LEU A 148 4.30 6.36 -2.75
N LEU A 149 4.11 6.96 -3.92
CA LEU A 149 3.79 6.27 -5.16
C LEU A 149 4.91 6.32 -6.21
N ILE A 150 6.10 6.78 -5.81
CA ILE A 150 7.30 6.69 -6.64
C ILE A 150 7.69 5.22 -6.77
N LEU A 151 7.98 4.80 -8.00
CA LEU A 151 8.34 3.43 -8.32
C LEU A 151 9.60 3.40 -9.18
N PRO A 152 10.51 2.45 -8.93
CA PRO A 152 11.67 2.26 -9.78
C PRO A 152 11.26 1.83 -11.20
N PRO A 153 12.06 2.13 -12.23
CA PRO A 153 11.74 1.82 -13.62
C PRO A 153 11.39 0.35 -13.87
N GLU A 154 12.05 -0.58 -13.18
CA GLU A 154 11.87 -2.02 -13.28
C GLU A 154 10.47 -2.44 -12.78
N ALA A 155 9.99 -1.79 -11.71
CA ALA A 155 8.63 -2.01 -11.21
C ALA A 155 7.59 -1.50 -12.20
N VAL A 156 7.84 -0.35 -12.82
CA VAL A 156 6.97 0.20 -13.88
C VAL A 156 6.89 -0.75 -15.07
N GLN A 157 8.01 -1.29 -15.54
CA GLN A 157 8.06 -2.24 -16.65
C GLN A 157 7.27 -3.52 -16.35
N ALA A 158 7.45 -4.09 -15.16
CA ALA A 158 6.68 -5.26 -14.73
C ALA A 158 5.16 -4.98 -14.73
N MET A 159 4.75 -3.84 -14.18
CA MET A 159 3.33 -3.44 -14.14
C MET A 159 2.72 -3.17 -15.52
N GLN A 160 3.53 -2.76 -16.50
CA GLN A 160 3.09 -2.59 -17.90
C GLN A 160 2.84 -3.92 -18.60
N ALA A 161 3.53 -4.99 -18.18
CA ALA A 161 3.34 -6.33 -18.70
C ALA A 161 2.15 -7.07 -18.04
N THR A 162 1.79 -6.72 -16.80
CA THR A 162 0.76 -7.43 -16.04
C THR A 162 -0.67 -6.90 -16.32
N PRO A 163 -1.64 -7.76 -16.65
CA PRO A 163 -3.07 -7.40 -16.73
C PRO A 163 -3.60 -6.81 -15.40
N ILE A 164 -4.49 -5.83 -15.49
CA ILE A 164 -5.11 -5.24 -14.29
C ILE A 164 -5.86 -6.30 -13.46
N GLY A 165 -5.76 -6.20 -12.12
CA GLY A 165 -6.36 -7.16 -11.18
C GLY A 165 -5.51 -8.40 -10.88
N GLU A 166 -4.50 -8.69 -11.71
CA GLU A 166 -3.53 -9.74 -11.43
C GLU A 166 -2.43 -9.26 -10.48
N ARG A 167 -1.77 -10.23 -9.84
CA ARG A 167 -0.62 -9.97 -8.98
C ARG A 167 0.60 -9.68 -9.86
N VAL A 168 1.22 -8.51 -9.69
CA VAL A 168 2.47 -8.20 -10.39
C VAL A 168 3.65 -8.75 -9.61
N THR A 169 4.55 -9.43 -10.31
CA THR A 169 5.85 -9.85 -9.79
C THR A 169 6.90 -8.83 -10.21
N ILE A 170 7.50 -8.16 -9.24
CA ILE A 170 8.52 -7.13 -9.42
C ILE A 170 9.89 -7.77 -9.26
N PRO A 171 10.80 -7.59 -10.23
CA PRO A 171 12.05 -8.32 -10.25
C PRO A 171 13.05 -7.75 -9.24
N PRO A 172 14.08 -8.52 -8.85
CA PRO A 172 14.97 -8.15 -7.77
C PRO A 172 15.77 -6.85 -7.95
N GLU A 173 16.06 -6.47 -9.19
CA GLU A 173 16.82 -5.26 -9.53
C GLU A 173 16.11 -4.00 -9.03
N ALA A 174 14.77 -4.02 -9.03
CA ALA A 174 13.93 -2.93 -8.54
C ALA A 174 14.17 -2.60 -7.05
N TRP A 175 14.71 -3.54 -6.27
CA TRP A 175 14.97 -3.32 -4.85
C TRP A 175 16.16 -2.41 -4.57
N GLN A 176 17.16 -2.40 -5.45
CA GLN A 176 18.40 -1.66 -5.21
C GLN A 176 18.15 -0.15 -5.24
N ASP A 177 17.30 0.29 -6.16
CA ASP A 177 16.98 1.70 -6.34
C ASP A 177 16.07 2.23 -5.23
N LEU A 178 15.14 1.42 -4.73
CA LEU A 178 14.27 1.74 -3.59
C LEU A 178 15.00 1.93 -2.25
N GLN A 179 16.29 1.60 -2.15
CA GLN A 179 17.11 1.80 -0.95
C GLN A 179 17.88 3.13 -0.95
N SER A 180 17.90 3.83 -2.09
CA SER A 180 18.70 5.04 -2.29
C SER A 180 17.95 6.35 -2.02
N GLU A 181 16.64 6.27 -1.72
CA GLU A 181 15.73 7.39 -1.40
C GLU A 181 15.32 7.41 0.08
#